data_AF-A0A1Q5R756-F1
#
_entry.id   AF-A0A1Q5R756-F1
#
_cell.length_a   1.000
_cell.length_b   1.000
_cell.length_c   1.000
_cell.angle_alpha   90.00
_cell.angle_beta   90.00
_cell.angle_gamma   90.00
#
_symmetry.space_group_name_H-M   'P 1'
#
loop_
_entity.id
_entity.type
_entity.pdbx_description
1 polymer ?
#
loop_
_entity_poly.entity_id
_entity_poly.type
_entity_poly.pdbx_seq_one_letter_code
_entity_poly.pdbx_strand_id
1 'polypeptide(L)'
;MLLAGWIALAGFQIARHVMWRDEVRALTIALNGDNVIAMLRGLHGEGHPALWYLLLRGAHAVFGRVEVLPGVAFVVGLLTVALLIFRSPFPRPLVLLLITSHALLFEYVVMARNYGISALFLFAIAACYPAHRDRGLLLGALSFLLANTNVVGAIMVGAFLLFWLLDLLETQLANQPGWRWSPQLTNFAINAIIATIGVVICAVTMLPTYNDAAARDWSHASPLAAATLSLVNPGATSLGALFANLLPGIAGSVLLFGATLGLLPRRPAFLAAIAALLLTSLFFAVAANGAYRHAAVWLCFLITLYWIGWGRITATSASRAWHDRLLPAIGRVSVLLVLAIQSAAGINDLRSAARGIVASRSADLGRLIASRPDLANAVILSEPEYLVEALPYYVKNPLYLARDRKFGSVVIFSRKGRMDSDLGETLRLARKLRETSGAPVLILLAYRLDEITPDRIYDEGKNWRTFRASAAEISDFRAATTLIRRFDPAKTDESFDVYLLN
;
A
#
# COMPACT_ATOMS: atom_id res chain seq x y z
N MET A 1 -13.87 -1.80 25.95
CA MET A 1 -12.58 -2.49 26.22
C MET A 1 -11.81 -2.79 24.93
N LEU A 2 -12.35 -3.54 23.96
CA LEU A 2 -11.64 -3.88 22.71
C LEU A 2 -11.10 -2.66 21.94
N LEU A 3 -11.96 -1.66 21.66
CA LEU A 3 -11.54 -0.46 20.94
C LEU A 3 -10.45 0.33 21.68
N ALA A 4 -10.60 0.52 23.00
CA ALA A 4 -9.62 1.23 23.81
C ALA A 4 -8.26 0.51 23.85
N GLY A 5 -8.28 -0.83 23.98
CA GLY A 5 -7.05 -1.63 23.89
C GLY A 5 -6.38 -1.52 22.52
N TRP A 6 -7.17 -1.58 21.44
CA TRP A 6 -6.65 -1.39 20.09
C TRP A 6 -6.05 0.01 19.89
N ILE A 7 -6.72 1.07 20.36
CA ILE A 7 -6.21 2.45 20.31
C ILE A 7 -4.85 2.56 21.01
N ALA A 8 -4.71 1.95 22.20
CA ALA A 8 -3.46 1.97 22.94
C ALA A 8 -2.32 1.27 22.17
N LEU A 9 -2.60 0.10 21.58
CA LEU A 9 -1.62 -0.66 20.80
C LEU A 9 -1.22 0.04 19.49
N ALA A 10 -2.20 0.58 18.75
CA ALA A 10 -1.94 1.35 17.53
C ALA A 10 -1.18 2.64 17.85
N GLY A 11 -1.59 3.38 18.88
CA GLY A 11 -0.92 4.61 19.33
C GLY A 11 0.53 4.37 19.77
N PHE A 12 0.79 3.26 20.47
CA PHE A 12 2.16 2.85 20.82
C PHE A 12 3.04 2.64 19.59
N GLN A 13 2.51 1.98 18.55
CA GLN A 13 3.26 1.76 17.31
C GLN A 13 3.46 3.06 16.54
N ILE A 14 2.44 3.91 16.40
CA ILE A 14 2.55 5.23 15.75
C ILE A 14 3.64 6.06 16.42
N ALA A 15 3.70 6.10 17.75
CA ALA A 15 4.69 6.86 18.50
C ALA A 15 6.14 6.39 18.28
N ARG A 16 6.33 5.16 17.80
CA ARG A 16 7.66 4.56 17.53
C ARG A 16 7.95 4.37 16.04
N HIS A 17 6.97 4.59 15.19
CA HIS A 17 7.10 4.43 13.76
C HIS A 17 7.88 5.61 13.17
N VAL A 18 8.83 5.29 12.30
CA VAL A 18 9.60 6.28 11.55
C VAL A 18 9.06 6.25 10.12
N MET A 19 8.48 7.37 9.68
CA MET A 19 8.03 7.58 8.30
C MET A 19 9.19 7.33 7.34
N TRP A 20 8.96 6.43 6.38
CA TRP A 20 9.85 6.13 5.24
C TRP A 20 9.35 6.75 3.93
N ARG A 21 10.13 6.66 2.85
CA ARG A 21 9.87 7.38 1.58
C ARG A 21 8.44 7.25 1.08
N ASP A 22 7.87 6.06 1.10
CA ASP A 22 6.57 5.83 0.47
C ASP A 22 5.43 6.57 1.18
N GLU A 23 5.57 6.82 2.48
CA GLU A 23 4.61 7.62 3.26
C GLU A 23 4.85 9.12 3.02
N VAL A 24 6.11 9.55 3.12
CA VAL A 24 6.48 10.96 3.00
C VAL A 24 6.27 11.48 1.57
N ARG A 25 6.56 10.68 0.55
CA ARG A 25 6.28 10.98 -0.86
C ARG A 25 4.83 11.38 -1.07
N ALA A 26 3.89 10.67 -0.46
CA ALA A 26 2.47 10.99 -0.59
C ALA A 26 2.15 12.38 -0.02
N LEU A 27 2.71 12.73 1.14
CA LEU A 27 2.57 14.07 1.72
C LEU A 27 3.24 15.14 0.84
N THR A 28 4.48 14.89 0.39
CA THR A 28 5.22 15.81 -0.47
C THR A 28 4.44 16.14 -1.75
N ILE A 29 3.83 15.14 -2.38
CA ILE A 29 2.99 15.33 -3.57
C ILE A 29 1.69 16.07 -3.22
N ALA A 30 1.05 15.73 -2.09
CA ALA A 30 -0.16 16.42 -1.63
C ALA A 30 0.07 17.93 -1.38
N LEU A 31 1.28 18.30 -0.95
CA LEU A 31 1.67 19.68 -0.69
C LEU A 31 2.29 20.39 -1.90
N ASN A 32 2.40 19.71 -3.04
CA ASN A 32 2.97 20.31 -4.25
C ASN A 32 2.04 21.37 -4.85
N GLY A 33 2.62 22.51 -5.25
CA GLY A 33 1.93 23.65 -5.87
C GLY A 33 0.99 24.42 -4.95
N ASP A 34 0.56 25.60 -5.40
CA ASP A 34 -0.17 26.58 -4.58
C ASP A 34 -1.62 26.17 -4.26
N ASN A 35 -2.24 25.34 -5.11
CA ASN A 35 -3.64 24.93 -4.96
C ASN A 35 -3.88 23.46 -5.34
N VAL A 36 -5.10 22.98 -5.07
CA VAL A 36 -5.51 21.59 -5.36
C VAL A 36 -5.37 21.25 -6.84
N ILE A 37 -5.58 22.19 -7.76
CA ILE A 37 -5.44 21.95 -9.20
C ILE A 37 -3.97 21.71 -9.55
N ALA A 38 -3.05 22.52 -9.02
CA ALA A 38 -1.61 22.33 -9.20
C ALA A 38 -1.16 20.97 -8.63
N MET A 39 -1.66 20.59 -7.45
CA MET A 39 -1.45 19.27 -6.86
C MET A 39 -1.90 18.14 -7.79
N LEU A 40 -3.13 18.21 -8.31
CA LEU A 40 -3.70 17.18 -9.18
C LEU A 40 -2.93 17.06 -10.50
N ARG A 41 -2.44 18.17 -11.06
CA ARG A 41 -1.53 18.14 -12.23
C ARG A 41 -0.22 17.44 -11.91
N GLY A 42 0.36 17.67 -10.74
CA GLY A 42 1.59 17.00 -10.30
C GLY A 42 1.38 15.52 -9.91
N LEU A 43 0.16 15.16 -9.50
CA LEU A 43 -0.22 13.79 -9.16
C LEU A 43 -0.47 12.93 -10.41
N HIS A 44 -0.92 13.52 -11.52
CA HIS A 44 -1.22 12.77 -12.73
C HIS A 44 -0.03 11.91 -13.16
N GLY A 45 -0.27 10.60 -13.30
CA GLY A 45 0.76 9.62 -13.67
C GLY A 45 1.60 9.08 -12.51
N GLU A 46 1.30 9.40 -11.26
CA GLU A 46 2.04 8.90 -10.07
C GLU A 46 1.84 7.40 -9.83
N GLY A 47 0.65 6.88 -10.15
CA GLY A 47 0.27 5.48 -9.94
C GLY A 47 -0.77 5.27 -8.84
N HIS A 48 -1.16 6.32 -8.10
CA HIS A 48 -2.27 6.28 -7.15
C HIS A 48 -3.35 7.35 -7.45
N PRO A 49 -4.64 7.09 -7.14
CA PRO A 49 -5.70 8.07 -7.34
C PRO A 49 -5.72 9.17 -6.26
N ALA A 50 -6.51 10.21 -6.50
CA ALA A 50 -6.43 11.48 -5.76
C ALA A 50 -6.90 11.46 -4.30
N LEU A 51 -7.72 10.50 -3.87
CA LEU A 51 -8.43 10.62 -2.59
C LEU A 51 -7.49 10.81 -1.38
N TRP A 52 -6.42 10.03 -1.31
CA TRP A 52 -5.45 10.12 -0.21
C TRP A 52 -4.77 11.49 -0.16
N TYR A 53 -4.32 11.99 -1.30
CA TYR A 53 -3.66 13.29 -1.43
C TYR A 53 -4.60 14.45 -1.08
N LEU A 54 -5.88 14.35 -1.47
CA LEU A 54 -6.91 15.33 -1.11
C LEU A 54 -7.13 15.38 0.41
N LEU A 55 -7.17 14.22 1.08
CA LEU A 55 -7.30 14.15 2.54
C LEU A 55 -6.07 14.76 3.23
N LEU A 56 -4.86 14.41 2.78
CA LEU A 56 -3.62 14.95 3.33
C LEU A 56 -3.52 16.47 3.15
N ARG A 57 -3.79 16.98 1.94
CA ARG A 57 -3.75 18.42 1.66
C ARG A 57 -4.81 19.17 2.47
N GLY A 58 -6.02 18.64 2.55
CA GLY A 58 -7.10 19.22 3.36
C GLY A 58 -6.73 19.28 4.84
N ALA A 59 -6.19 18.20 5.40
CA ALA A 59 -5.72 18.18 6.78
C ALA A 59 -4.56 19.15 7.00
N HIS A 60 -3.58 19.21 6.10
CA HIS A 60 -2.47 20.14 6.20
C HIS A 60 -2.94 21.60 6.10
N ALA A 61 -3.94 21.91 5.27
CA ALA A 61 -4.50 23.25 5.18
C ALA A 61 -5.14 23.72 6.50
N VAL A 62 -5.65 22.80 7.32
CA VAL A 62 -6.24 23.09 8.64
C VAL A 62 -5.18 23.18 9.73
N PHE A 63 -4.20 22.25 9.74
CA PHE A 63 -3.27 22.10 10.87
C PHE A 63 -1.85 22.66 10.63
N GLY A 64 -1.44 22.85 9.37
CA GLY A 64 -0.11 23.40 8.99
C GLY A 64 1.09 22.57 9.44
N ARG A 65 0.91 21.24 9.58
CA ARG A 65 1.85 20.33 10.25
C ARG A 65 2.03 19.04 9.45
N VAL A 66 3.24 18.47 9.45
CA VAL A 66 3.52 17.21 8.72
C VAL A 66 2.89 15.99 9.39
N GLU A 67 2.60 16.08 10.69
CA GLU A 67 1.95 15.04 11.52
C GLU A 67 0.52 14.72 11.07
N VAL A 68 -0.05 15.50 10.13
CA VAL A 68 -1.30 15.11 9.46
C VAL A 68 -1.18 13.77 8.74
N LEU A 69 0.03 13.39 8.30
CA LEU A 69 0.28 12.12 7.63
C LEU A 69 -0.13 10.91 8.49
N PRO A 70 0.49 10.66 9.66
CA PRO A 70 0.00 9.62 10.57
C PRO A 70 -1.39 9.92 11.16
N GLY A 71 -1.73 11.20 11.37
CA GLY A 71 -3.01 11.58 11.98
C GLY A 71 -4.22 11.16 11.15
N VAL A 72 -4.22 11.44 9.84
CA VAL A 72 -5.33 11.05 8.95
C VAL A 72 -5.40 9.52 8.83
N ALA A 73 -4.25 8.84 8.70
CA ALA A 73 -4.22 7.36 8.65
C ALA A 73 -4.81 6.73 9.92
N PHE A 74 -4.47 7.26 11.10
CA PHE A 74 -5.03 6.80 12.36
C PHE A 74 -6.55 7.00 12.43
N VAL A 75 -7.07 8.17 12.01
CA VAL A 75 -8.51 8.43 12.00
C VAL A 75 -9.25 7.45 11.07
N VAL A 76 -8.71 7.19 9.88
CA VAL A 76 -9.27 6.19 8.95
C VAL A 76 -9.27 4.80 9.58
N GLY A 77 -8.16 4.39 10.20
CA GLY A 77 -8.04 3.12 10.92
C GLY A 77 -9.04 3.01 12.08
N LEU A 78 -9.19 4.07 12.87
CA LEU A 78 -10.10 4.15 14.00
C LEU A 78 -11.56 3.96 13.55
N LEU A 79 -11.98 4.67 12.48
CA LEU A 79 -13.32 4.52 11.92
C LEU A 79 -13.56 3.10 11.39
N THR A 80 -12.55 2.52 10.73
CA THR A 80 -12.60 1.15 10.19
C THR A 80 -12.80 0.12 11.30
N VAL A 81 -12.01 0.22 12.38
CA VAL A 81 -12.08 -0.68 13.53
C VAL A 81 -13.35 -0.46 14.35
N ALA A 82 -13.82 0.79 14.49
CA ALA A 82 -15.10 1.09 15.12
C ALA A 82 -16.27 0.45 14.36
N LEU A 83 -16.29 0.51 13.02
CA LEU A 83 -17.29 -0.19 12.22
C LEU A 83 -17.27 -1.69 12.48
N LEU A 84 -16.09 -2.31 12.48
CA LEU A 84 -15.98 -3.75 12.78
C LEU A 84 -16.50 -4.11 14.18
N ILE A 85 -16.10 -3.36 15.21
CA ILE A 85 -16.49 -3.68 16.59
C ILE A 85 -17.98 -3.46 16.84
N PHE A 86 -18.56 -2.39 16.29
CA PHE A 86 -19.92 -1.97 16.65
C PHE A 86 -20.99 -2.35 15.63
N ARG A 87 -20.63 -2.65 14.38
CA ARG A 87 -21.60 -2.92 13.31
C ARG A 87 -21.45 -4.31 12.68
N SER A 88 -20.31 -4.98 12.84
CA SER A 88 -20.15 -6.30 12.23
C SER A 88 -21.01 -7.35 12.93
N PRO A 89 -21.54 -8.34 12.19
CA PRO A 89 -22.30 -9.44 12.76
C PRO A 89 -21.39 -10.52 13.38
N PHE A 90 -20.08 -10.27 13.41
CA PHE A 90 -19.09 -11.26 13.81
C PHE A 90 -19.05 -11.45 15.33
N PRO A 91 -18.81 -12.69 15.81
CA PRO A 91 -18.59 -12.93 17.23
C PRO A 91 -17.29 -12.26 17.69
N ARG A 92 -17.25 -11.87 18.96
CA ARG A 92 -16.12 -11.11 19.53
C ARG A 92 -14.73 -11.74 19.32
N PRO A 93 -14.53 -13.07 19.38
CA PRO A 93 -13.23 -13.67 19.07
C PRO A 93 -12.77 -13.43 17.63
N LEU A 94 -13.70 -13.46 16.66
CA LEU A 94 -13.38 -13.17 15.26
C LEU A 94 -13.05 -11.69 15.07
N VAL A 95 -13.80 -10.80 15.73
CA VAL A 95 -13.47 -9.36 15.76
C VAL A 95 -12.09 -9.13 16.35
N LEU A 96 -11.74 -9.83 17.44
CA LEU A 96 -10.41 -9.74 18.05
C LEU A 96 -9.31 -10.11 17.04
N LEU A 97 -9.42 -11.26 16.37
CA LEU A 97 -8.47 -11.66 15.31
C LEU A 97 -8.35 -10.60 14.21
N LEU A 98 -9.46 -10.03 13.77
CA LEU A 98 -9.47 -9.00 12.73
C LEU A 98 -8.73 -7.73 13.20
N ILE A 99 -9.06 -7.19 14.38
CA ILE A 99 -8.46 -5.94 14.85
C ILE A 99 -6.99 -6.10 15.27
N THR A 100 -6.55 -7.33 15.58
CA THR A 100 -5.12 -7.63 15.83
C THR A 100 -4.35 -8.06 14.59
N SER A 101 -5.00 -8.13 13.42
CA SER A 101 -4.34 -8.48 12.16
C SER A 101 -3.25 -7.48 11.76
N HIS A 102 -2.23 -7.94 11.04
CA HIS A 102 -1.20 -7.07 10.45
C HIS A 102 -1.79 -5.90 9.66
N ALA A 103 -2.86 -6.14 8.88
CA ALA A 103 -3.60 -5.11 8.17
C ALA A 103 -4.14 -4.02 9.11
N LEU A 104 -4.98 -4.40 10.08
CA LEU A 104 -5.74 -3.42 10.89
C LEU A 104 -5.00 -2.95 12.14
N LEU A 105 -3.87 -3.54 12.49
CA LEU A 105 -3.04 -3.11 13.62
C LEU A 105 -1.81 -2.31 13.17
N PHE A 106 -1.33 -2.51 11.94
CA PHE A 106 -0.11 -1.87 11.44
C PHE A 106 -0.26 -1.29 10.02
N GLU A 107 -0.42 -2.12 8.98
CA GLU A 107 -0.28 -1.66 7.58
C GLU A 107 -1.34 -0.65 7.12
N TYR A 108 -2.55 -0.65 7.69
CA TYR A 108 -3.62 0.29 7.31
C TYR A 108 -3.79 1.46 8.28
N VAL A 109 -2.94 1.54 9.31
CA VAL A 109 -3.10 2.52 10.39
C VAL A 109 -1.78 3.20 10.74
N VAL A 110 -0.76 2.42 11.05
CA VAL A 110 0.59 2.92 11.41
C VAL A 110 1.34 3.33 10.16
N MET A 111 1.30 2.48 9.12
CA MET A 111 1.85 2.84 7.81
C MET A 111 0.85 3.75 7.08
N ALA A 112 1.13 5.05 7.08
CA ALA A 112 0.28 6.13 6.60
C ALA A 112 0.16 6.15 5.07
N ARG A 113 -0.62 5.20 4.54
CA ARG A 113 -0.89 5.03 3.11
C ARG A 113 -2.39 4.88 2.84
N ASN A 114 -2.73 4.97 1.57
CA ASN A 114 -4.08 4.99 1.03
C ASN A 114 -4.90 3.69 1.19
N TYR A 115 -4.29 2.53 1.45
CA TYR A 115 -5.00 1.23 1.46
C TYR A 115 -5.96 1.06 2.65
N GLY A 116 -5.70 1.71 3.80
CA GLY A 116 -6.63 1.69 4.93
C GLY A 116 -7.99 2.29 4.62
N ILE A 117 -8.04 3.25 3.68
CA ILE A 117 -9.28 3.86 3.20
C ILE A 117 -10.12 2.82 2.44
N SER A 118 -9.49 1.87 1.72
CA SER A 118 -10.22 0.78 1.06
C SER A 118 -10.95 -0.08 2.07
N ALA A 119 -10.30 -0.44 3.18
CA ALA A 119 -10.92 -1.23 4.25
C ALA A 119 -12.12 -0.48 4.86
N LEU A 120 -11.99 0.82 5.10
CA LEU A 120 -13.08 1.67 5.59
C LEU A 120 -14.32 1.59 4.67
N PHE A 121 -14.15 1.84 3.37
CA PHE A 121 -15.28 1.84 2.45
C PHE A 121 -15.85 0.43 2.20
N LEU A 122 -15.00 -0.59 2.17
CA LEU A 122 -15.45 -1.98 2.08
C LEU A 122 -16.35 -2.35 3.26
N PHE A 123 -15.95 -2.04 4.50
CA PHE A 123 -16.78 -2.32 5.67
C PHE A 123 -18.00 -1.40 5.79
N ALA A 124 -17.91 -0.15 5.34
CA ALA A 124 -19.06 0.73 5.22
C ALA A 124 -20.10 0.18 4.22
N ILE A 125 -19.65 -0.33 3.06
CA ILE A 125 -20.49 -1.02 2.08
C ILE A 125 -21.19 -2.22 2.74
N ALA A 126 -20.45 -3.09 3.44
CA ALA A 126 -21.05 -4.22 4.15
C ALA A 126 -22.10 -3.79 5.18
N ALA A 127 -21.81 -2.76 5.98
CA ALA A 127 -22.73 -2.26 7.00
C ALA A 127 -24.00 -1.64 6.40
N CYS A 128 -23.89 -0.97 5.25
CA CYS A 128 -25.01 -0.29 4.58
C CYS A 128 -25.78 -1.18 3.60
N TYR A 129 -25.19 -2.29 3.14
CA TYR A 129 -25.76 -3.12 2.09
C TYR A 129 -27.21 -3.58 2.38
N PRO A 130 -27.55 -4.13 3.56
CA PRO A 130 -28.92 -4.60 3.81
C PRO A 130 -29.99 -3.50 3.70
N ALA A 131 -29.66 -2.26 4.05
CA ALA A 131 -30.61 -1.15 4.08
C ALA A 131 -30.71 -0.36 2.76
N HIS A 132 -29.71 -0.49 1.89
CA HIS A 132 -29.55 0.32 0.67
C HIS A 132 -29.41 -0.50 -0.62
N ARG A 133 -29.35 -1.84 -0.57
CA ARG A 133 -29.24 -2.67 -1.78
C ARG A 133 -30.39 -2.48 -2.78
N ASP A 134 -31.55 -2.05 -2.29
CA ASP A 134 -32.77 -1.88 -3.10
C ASP A 134 -33.15 -0.40 -3.30
N ARG A 135 -32.36 0.57 -2.77
CA ARG A 135 -32.69 2.00 -2.83
C ARG A 135 -31.51 2.95 -2.61
N GLY A 136 -31.62 4.14 -3.23
CA GLY A 136 -30.72 5.27 -2.99
C GLY A 136 -29.34 5.08 -3.62
N LEU A 137 -28.49 6.10 -3.45
CA LEU A 137 -27.21 6.22 -4.16
C LEU A 137 -25.97 5.96 -3.28
N LEU A 138 -26.18 5.58 -2.02
CA LEU A 138 -25.10 5.46 -1.04
C LEU A 138 -24.07 4.39 -1.44
N LEU A 139 -24.51 3.22 -1.92
CA LEU A 139 -23.60 2.14 -2.30
C LEU A 139 -22.75 2.51 -3.53
N GLY A 140 -23.32 3.25 -4.48
CA GLY A 140 -22.63 3.81 -5.64
C GLY A 140 -21.62 4.88 -5.23
N ALA A 141 -21.99 5.79 -4.32
CA ALA A 141 -21.09 6.81 -3.78
C ALA A 141 -19.91 6.20 -3.00
N LEU A 142 -20.17 5.19 -2.15
CA LEU A 142 -19.11 4.46 -1.45
C LEU A 142 -18.20 3.70 -2.43
N SER A 143 -18.78 3.10 -3.48
CA SER A 143 -18.01 2.41 -4.53
C SER A 143 -17.17 3.38 -5.36
N PHE A 144 -17.68 4.58 -5.67
CA PHE A 144 -16.94 5.65 -6.33
C PHE A 144 -15.71 6.05 -5.50
N LEU A 145 -15.88 6.23 -4.19
CA LEU A 145 -14.79 6.58 -3.30
C LEU A 145 -13.78 5.44 -3.15
N LEU A 146 -14.26 4.19 -3.05
CA LEU A 146 -13.42 2.98 -3.03
C LEU A 146 -12.56 2.86 -4.29
N ALA A 147 -13.12 3.12 -5.48
CA ALA A 147 -12.34 3.13 -6.72
C ALA A 147 -11.19 4.14 -6.67
N ASN A 148 -11.39 5.27 -6.00
CA ASN A 148 -10.41 6.35 -5.87
C ASN A 148 -9.47 6.20 -4.67
N THR A 149 -9.45 5.05 -3.98
CA THR A 149 -8.40 4.77 -2.97
C THR A 149 -7.12 4.26 -3.61
N ASN A 150 -7.23 3.26 -4.50
CA ASN A 150 -6.13 2.59 -5.21
C ASN A 150 -6.73 1.63 -6.25
N VAL A 151 -5.87 1.16 -7.18
CA VAL A 151 -6.27 0.25 -8.26
C VAL A 151 -6.88 -1.07 -7.77
N VAL A 152 -6.41 -1.64 -6.66
CA VAL A 152 -7.00 -2.87 -6.11
C VAL A 152 -8.41 -2.59 -5.57
N GLY A 153 -8.63 -1.44 -4.96
CA GLY A 153 -9.96 -0.93 -4.59
C GLY A 153 -10.90 -0.83 -5.80
N ALA A 154 -10.42 -0.32 -6.95
CA ALA A 154 -11.19 -0.29 -8.19
C ALA A 154 -11.54 -1.69 -8.72
N ILE A 155 -10.64 -2.68 -8.59
CA ILE A 155 -10.95 -4.10 -8.90
C ILE A 155 -12.04 -4.62 -7.96
N MET A 156 -11.97 -4.29 -6.66
CA MET A 156 -12.98 -4.71 -5.67
C MET A 156 -14.35 -4.09 -5.97
N VAL A 157 -14.41 -2.87 -6.53
CA VAL A 157 -15.68 -2.27 -7.00
C VAL A 157 -16.31 -3.13 -8.10
N GLY A 158 -15.55 -3.57 -9.09
CA GLY A 158 -16.06 -4.47 -10.12
C GLY A 158 -16.58 -5.79 -9.56
N ALA A 159 -15.84 -6.41 -8.63
CA ALA A 159 -16.27 -7.64 -7.96
C ALA A 159 -17.51 -7.43 -7.07
N PHE A 160 -17.64 -6.27 -6.41
CA PHE A 160 -18.82 -5.91 -5.63
C PHE A 160 -20.05 -5.71 -6.52
N LEU A 161 -19.91 -5.04 -7.67
CA LEU A 161 -21.00 -4.89 -8.63
C LEU A 161 -21.47 -6.23 -9.18
N LEU A 162 -20.53 -7.16 -9.45
CA LEU A 162 -20.85 -8.54 -9.80
C LEU A 162 -21.64 -9.23 -8.68
N PHE A 163 -21.18 -9.14 -7.44
CA PHE A 163 -21.90 -9.67 -6.28
C PHE A 163 -23.33 -9.12 -6.22
N TRP A 164 -23.49 -7.80 -6.27
CA TRP A 164 -24.78 -7.14 -6.10
C TRP A 164 -25.74 -7.50 -7.24
N LEU A 165 -25.27 -7.52 -8.49
CA LEU A 165 -26.09 -7.96 -9.62
C LEU A 165 -26.57 -9.40 -9.42
N LEU A 166 -25.66 -10.33 -9.12
CA LEU A 166 -26.01 -11.74 -8.92
C LEU A 166 -26.95 -11.95 -7.72
N ASP A 167 -26.80 -11.17 -6.65
CA ASP A 167 -27.70 -11.20 -5.48
C ASP A 167 -29.13 -10.75 -5.83
N LEU A 168 -29.26 -9.72 -6.68
CA LEU A 168 -30.55 -9.26 -7.19
C LEU A 168 -31.18 -10.30 -8.12
N LEU A 169 -30.41 -10.88 -9.03
CA LEU A 169 -30.90 -11.92 -9.94
C LEU A 169 -31.33 -13.17 -9.18
N GLU A 170 -30.55 -13.62 -8.19
CA GLU A 170 -30.94 -14.76 -7.32
C GLU A 170 -32.26 -14.45 -6.58
N THR A 171 -32.39 -13.25 -6.01
CA THR A 171 -33.62 -12.83 -5.33
C THR A 171 -34.82 -12.81 -6.29
N GLN A 172 -34.62 -12.35 -7.52
CA GLN A 172 -35.67 -12.25 -8.52
C GLN A 172 -36.13 -13.64 -9.00
N LEU A 173 -35.18 -14.53 -9.33
CA LEU A 173 -35.48 -15.90 -9.76
C LEU A 173 -36.21 -16.70 -8.68
N ALA A 174 -35.92 -16.44 -7.41
CA ALA A 174 -36.62 -17.09 -6.29
C ALA A 174 -38.09 -16.64 -6.15
N ASN A 175 -38.40 -15.41 -6.55
CA ASN A 175 -39.74 -14.84 -6.41
C ASN A 175 -40.62 -15.06 -7.65
N GLN A 176 -40.05 -15.02 -8.86
CA GLN A 176 -40.79 -15.23 -10.12
C GLN A 176 -39.90 -15.89 -11.20
N PRO A 177 -40.39 -16.92 -11.93
CA PRO A 177 -39.65 -17.48 -13.06
C PRO A 177 -39.63 -16.50 -14.25
N GLY A 178 -38.43 -16.07 -14.66
CA GLY A 178 -38.22 -15.27 -15.89
C GLY A 178 -37.46 -13.94 -15.69
N TRP A 179 -36.82 -13.45 -16.75
CA TRP A 179 -36.14 -12.15 -16.75
C TRP A 179 -37.14 -11.00 -16.89
N ARG A 180 -37.06 -10.03 -15.98
CA ARG A 180 -37.83 -8.78 -16.00
C ARG A 180 -37.00 -7.64 -15.42
N TRP A 181 -37.05 -6.46 -16.05
CA TRP A 181 -36.40 -5.27 -15.51
C TRP A 181 -37.18 -4.75 -14.29
N SER A 182 -36.52 -4.69 -13.14
CA SER A 182 -37.14 -4.30 -11.86
C SER A 182 -36.66 -2.91 -11.38
N PRO A 183 -37.40 -2.23 -10.49
CA PRO A 183 -36.92 -1.00 -9.85
C PRO A 183 -35.58 -1.18 -9.13
N GLN A 184 -35.34 -2.35 -8.54
CA GLN A 184 -34.08 -2.70 -7.88
C GLN A 184 -32.93 -2.79 -8.88
N LEU A 185 -33.15 -3.37 -10.06
CA LEU A 185 -32.17 -3.39 -11.14
C LEU A 185 -31.89 -1.98 -11.70
N THR A 186 -32.89 -1.11 -11.73
CA THR A 186 -32.71 0.30 -12.09
C THR A 186 -31.83 1.03 -11.06
N ASN A 187 -32.11 0.83 -9.77
CA ASN A 187 -31.29 1.39 -8.69
C ASN A 187 -29.84 0.88 -8.78
N PHE A 188 -29.66 -0.42 -9.01
CA PHE A 188 -28.34 -1.00 -9.27
C PHE A 188 -27.65 -0.34 -10.46
N ALA A 189 -28.33 -0.20 -11.61
CA ALA A 189 -27.74 0.39 -12.81
C ALA A 189 -27.24 1.82 -12.57
N ILE A 190 -28.00 2.65 -11.86
CA ILE A 190 -27.60 4.02 -11.51
C ILE A 190 -26.35 4.00 -10.62
N ASN A 191 -26.34 3.16 -9.57
CA ASN A 191 -25.18 3.04 -8.68
C ASN A 191 -23.95 2.46 -9.40
N ALA A 192 -24.15 1.54 -10.35
CA ALA A 192 -23.10 0.98 -11.18
C ALA A 192 -22.50 2.03 -12.12
N ILE A 193 -23.31 2.93 -12.67
CA ILE A 193 -22.83 4.08 -13.46
C ILE A 193 -21.95 4.98 -12.58
N ILE A 194 -22.42 5.35 -11.37
CA ILE A 194 -21.64 6.17 -10.43
C ILE A 194 -20.30 5.49 -10.10
N ALA A 195 -20.33 4.21 -9.76
CA ALA A 195 -19.13 3.44 -9.47
C ALA A 195 -18.17 3.37 -10.67
N THR A 196 -18.71 3.19 -11.88
CA THR A 196 -17.93 3.15 -13.13
C THR A 196 -17.26 4.49 -13.41
N ILE A 197 -17.95 5.62 -13.20
CA ILE A 197 -17.34 6.95 -13.29
C ILE A 197 -16.16 7.05 -12.31
N GLY A 198 -16.31 6.51 -11.08
CA GLY A 198 -15.22 6.46 -10.11
C GLY A 198 -14.00 5.67 -10.61
N VAL A 199 -14.22 4.51 -11.25
CA VAL A 199 -13.16 3.70 -11.87
C VAL A 199 -12.49 4.45 -13.03
N VAL A 200 -13.26 5.16 -13.86
CA VAL A 200 -12.72 5.96 -14.96
C VAL A 200 -11.85 7.10 -14.43
N ILE A 201 -12.30 7.82 -13.39
CA ILE A 201 -11.51 8.90 -12.75
C ILE A 201 -10.22 8.34 -12.13
N CYS A 202 -10.30 7.18 -11.48
CA CYS A 202 -9.12 6.46 -11.00
C CYS A 202 -8.12 6.23 -12.13
N ALA A 203 -8.56 5.68 -13.27
CA ALA A 203 -7.71 5.42 -14.42
C ALA A 203 -7.11 6.70 -15.02
N VAL A 204 -7.91 7.75 -15.23
CA VAL A 204 -7.46 9.05 -15.78
C VAL A 204 -6.46 9.75 -14.86
N THR A 205 -6.59 9.59 -13.55
CA THR A 205 -5.61 10.15 -12.59
C THR A 205 -4.27 9.42 -12.69
N MET A 206 -4.31 8.09 -12.86
CA MET A 206 -3.12 7.24 -12.81
C MET A 206 -2.38 7.10 -14.14
N LEU A 207 -3.06 7.28 -15.28
CA LEU A 207 -2.54 6.95 -16.61
C LEU A 207 -2.48 8.18 -17.53
N PRO A 208 -1.44 8.29 -18.39
CA PRO A 208 -0.25 7.43 -18.45
C PRO A 208 0.67 7.64 -17.25
N THR A 209 1.30 6.57 -16.76
CA THR A 209 2.26 6.68 -15.64
C THR A 209 3.58 7.28 -16.10
N TYR A 210 4.15 8.17 -15.30
CA TYR A 210 5.53 8.64 -15.49
C TYR A 210 6.56 7.71 -14.81
N ASN A 211 6.09 6.77 -13.98
CA ASN A 211 6.91 5.77 -13.30
C ASN A 211 7.02 4.48 -14.13
N ASP A 212 7.45 4.57 -15.39
CA ASP A 212 7.52 3.43 -16.32
C ASP A 212 8.58 2.39 -15.94
N ALA A 213 9.55 2.75 -15.09
CA ALA A 213 10.52 1.80 -14.58
C ALA A 213 9.94 0.81 -13.57
N ALA A 214 8.84 1.17 -12.90
CA ALA A 214 8.13 0.26 -11.99
C ALA A 214 7.26 -0.77 -12.73
N ALA A 215 7.03 -0.59 -14.05
CA ALA A 215 6.27 -1.52 -14.86
C ALA A 215 7.04 -2.83 -15.09
N ARG A 216 6.28 -3.93 -15.22
CA ARG A 216 6.85 -5.27 -15.42
C ARG A 216 7.57 -5.34 -16.76
N ASP A 217 8.82 -5.80 -16.74
CA ASP A 217 9.57 -6.08 -17.96
C ASP A 217 9.20 -7.45 -18.53
N TRP A 218 8.84 -7.47 -19.81
CA TRP A 218 8.41 -8.66 -20.55
C TRP A 218 9.45 -9.14 -21.57
N SER A 219 10.62 -8.51 -21.61
CA SER A 219 11.75 -8.87 -22.49
C SER A 219 12.15 -10.35 -22.39
N HIS A 220 12.01 -10.95 -21.21
CA HIS A 220 12.44 -12.33 -20.92
C HIS A 220 11.33 -13.24 -20.36
N ALA A 221 10.06 -12.83 -20.42
CA ALA A 221 8.94 -13.59 -19.87
C ALA A 221 7.69 -13.48 -20.75
N SER A 222 6.89 -14.56 -20.81
CA SER A 222 5.60 -14.54 -21.52
C SER A 222 4.50 -13.96 -20.63
N PRO A 223 3.83 -12.85 -21.03
CA PRO A 223 2.68 -12.32 -20.31
C PRO A 223 1.53 -13.32 -20.20
N LEU A 224 1.32 -14.11 -21.25
CA LEU A 224 0.30 -15.15 -21.27
C LEU A 224 0.60 -16.26 -20.26
N ALA A 225 1.86 -16.72 -20.18
CA ALA A 225 2.25 -17.74 -19.21
C ALA A 225 2.16 -17.22 -17.77
N ALA A 226 2.55 -15.97 -17.52
CA ALA A 226 2.39 -15.33 -16.23
C ALA A 226 0.90 -15.21 -15.83
N ALA A 227 0.05 -14.82 -16.77
CA ALA A 227 -1.39 -14.75 -16.59
C ALA A 227 -1.98 -16.13 -16.23
N THR A 228 -1.71 -17.17 -17.03
CA THR A 228 -2.26 -18.51 -16.78
C THR A 228 -1.80 -19.09 -15.44
N LEU A 229 -0.51 -18.95 -15.11
CA LEU A 229 0.03 -19.42 -13.84
C LEU A 229 -0.59 -18.67 -12.65
N SER A 230 -0.84 -17.37 -12.78
CA SER A 230 -1.45 -16.57 -11.71
C SER A 230 -2.88 -16.98 -11.38
N LEU A 231 -3.62 -17.53 -12.35
CA LEU A 231 -4.99 -18.00 -12.13
C LEU A 231 -5.03 -19.32 -11.34
N VAL A 232 -4.02 -20.17 -11.50
CA VAL A 232 -3.93 -21.47 -10.81
C VAL A 232 -3.17 -21.36 -9.48
N ASN A 233 -2.18 -20.45 -9.41
CA ASN A 233 -1.34 -20.26 -8.24
C ASN A 233 -1.33 -18.78 -7.76
N PRO A 234 -2.47 -18.23 -7.29
CA PRO A 234 -2.52 -16.86 -6.77
C PRO A 234 -1.53 -16.56 -5.64
N GLY A 235 -1.24 -17.54 -4.79
CA GLY A 235 -0.27 -17.42 -3.70
C GLY A 235 1.18 -17.24 -4.16
N ALA A 236 1.51 -17.50 -5.43
CA ALA A 236 2.82 -17.14 -6.01
C ALA A 236 2.87 -15.69 -6.55
N THR A 237 1.75 -14.98 -6.54
CA THR A 237 1.72 -13.54 -6.81
C THR A 237 1.89 -12.74 -5.51
N SER A 238 1.73 -11.41 -5.57
CA SER A 238 1.75 -10.57 -4.36
C SER A 238 0.67 -10.92 -3.33
N LEU A 239 -0.36 -11.69 -3.69
CA LEU A 239 -1.30 -12.26 -2.70
C LEU A 239 -0.62 -13.19 -1.69
N GLY A 240 0.49 -13.83 -2.06
CA GLY A 240 1.31 -14.64 -1.15
C GLY A 240 1.88 -13.85 0.03
N ALA A 241 2.01 -12.53 -0.11
CA ALA A 241 2.48 -11.65 0.98
C ALA A 241 1.58 -11.73 2.22
N LEU A 242 0.30 -12.12 2.08
CA LEU A 242 -0.60 -12.36 3.22
C LEU A 242 -0.04 -13.42 4.18
N PHE A 243 0.82 -14.32 3.72
CA PHE A 243 1.37 -15.38 4.54
C PHE A 243 2.78 -15.10 5.04
N ALA A 244 3.28 -13.86 4.91
CA ALA A 244 4.62 -13.45 5.36
C ALA A 244 5.75 -14.41 4.91
N ASN A 245 5.60 -15.01 3.72
CA ASN A 245 6.48 -16.06 3.17
C ASN A 245 6.61 -17.34 4.02
N LEU A 246 5.74 -17.54 5.02
CA LEU A 246 5.68 -18.77 5.82
C LEU A 246 5.21 -19.97 5.00
N LEU A 247 4.47 -19.72 3.92
CA LEU A 247 3.88 -20.76 3.08
C LEU A 247 4.44 -20.66 1.65
N PRO A 248 4.78 -21.80 1.01
CA PRO A 248 5.01 -21.85 -0.42
C PRO A 248 3.78 -21.34 -1.19
N GLY A 249 4.00 -20.78 -2.39
CA GLY A 249 2.91 -20.18 -3.18
C GLY A 249 1.72 -21.11 -3.40
N ILE A 250 1.96 -22.41 -3.64
CA ILE A 250 0.89 -23.41 -3.83
C ILE A 250 0.07 -23.60 -2.55
N ALA A 251 0.72 -23.72 -1.39
CA ALA A 251 0.03 -23.84 -0.11
C ALA A 251 -0.77 -22.57 0.23
N GLY A 252 -0.21 -21.39 -0.08
CA GLY A 252 -0.93 -20.12 -0.02
C GLY A 252 -2.17 -20.11 -0.92
N SER A 253 -2.05 -20.59 -2.16
CA SER A 253 -3.17 -20.69 -3.11
C SER A 253 -4.30 -21.58 -2.60
N VAL A 254 -3.97 -22.74 -2.01
CA VAL A 254 -4.97 -23.63 -1.39
C VAL A 254 -5.74 -22.92 -0.28
N LEU A 255 -5.07 -22.14 0.56
CA LEU A 255 -5.75 -21.35 1.59
C LEU A 255 -6.59 -20.22 1.00
N LEU A 256 -6.11 -19.51 -0.02
CA LEU A 256 -6.83 -18.41 -0.67
C LEU A 256 -8.12 -18.91 -1.34
N PHE A 257 -8.04 -19.98 -2.14
CA PHE A 257 -9.23 -20.61 -2.73
C PHE A 257 -10.14 -21.21 -1.66
N GLY A 258 -9.55 -21.94 -0.70
CA GLY A 258 -10.28 -22.52 0.42
C GLY A 258 -11.10 -21.48 1.16
N ALA A 259 -10.52 -20.31 1.46
CA ALA A 259 -11.18 -19.21 2.17
C ALA A 259 -12.43 -18.67 1.44
N THR A 260 -12.52 -18.81 0.12
CA THR A 260 -13.74 -18.45 -0.63
C THR A 260 -14.88 -19.46 -0.43
N LEU A 261 -14.58 -20.75 -0.19
CA LEU A 261 -15.58 -21.82 -0.09
C LEU A 261 -16.59 -21.62 1.05
N GLY A 262 -16.22 -20.88 2.11
CA GLY A 262 -17.13 -20.58 3.21
C GLY A 262 -18.29 -19.66 2.80
N LEU A 263 -18.19 -19.01 1.63
CA LEU A 263 -19.24 -18.19 1.04
C LEU A 263 -20.21 -19.00 0.16
N LEU A 264 -19.99 -20.29 -0.08
CA LEU A 264 -20.89 -21.14 -0.89
C LEU A 264 -22.38 -21.08 -0.49
N PRO A 265 -22.75 -20.97 0.81
CA PRO A 265 -24.15 -20.76 1.21
C PRO A 265 -24.81 -19.48 0.65
N ARG A 266 -24.00 -18.55 0.11
CA ARG A 266 -24.45 -17.38 -0.63
C ARG A 266 -23.69 -17.33 -1.97
N ARG A 267 -24.17 -18.07 -2.96
CA ARG A 267 -23.52 -18.24 -4.28
C ARG A 267 -23.05 -16.94 -4.94
N PRO A 268 -23.83 -15.83 -4.94
CA PRO A 268 -23.34 -14.55 -5.45
C PRO A 268 -22.03 -14.08 -4.79
N ALA A 269 -21.91 -14.25 -3.47
CA ALA A 269 -20.73 -13.84 -2.71
C ALA A 269 -19.54 -14.75 -3.03
N PHE A 270 -19.76 -16.07 -3.14
CA PHE A 270 -18.72 -17.00 -3.55
C PHE A 270 -18.12 -16.67 -4.93
N LEU A 271 -18.99 -16.44 -5.92
CA LEU A 271 -18.56 -16.11 -7.29
C LEU A 271 -17.80 -14.79 -7.33
N ALA A 272 -18.27 -13.77 -6.62
CA ALA A 272 -17.58 -12.49 -6.52
C ALA A 272 -16.23 -12.61 -5.79
N ALA A 273 -16.12 -13.44 -4.76
CA ALA A 273 -14.86 -13.67 -4.05
C ALA A 273 -13.80 -14.34 -4.94
N ILE A 274 -14.20 -15.33 -5.75
CA ILE A 274 -13.32 -15.96 -6.75
C ILE A 274 -12.93 -14.96 -7.83
N ALA A 275 -13.89 -14.22 -8.38
CA ALA A 275 -13.61 -13.20 -9.39
C ALA A 275 -12.61 -12.16 -8.86
N ALA A 276 -12.81 -11.65 -7.64
CA ALA A 276 -11.89 -10.72 -6.98
C ALA A 276 -10.50 -11.33 -6.78
N LEU A 277 -10.41 -12.61 -6.37
CA LEU A 277 -9.14 -13.30 -6.17
C LEU A 277 -8.37 -13.41 -7.48
N LEU A 278 -9.02 -13.89 -8.54
CA LEU A 278 -8.41 -14.11 -9.85
C LEU A 278 -8.02 -12.80 -10.53
N LEU A 279 -8.88 -11.78 -10.49
CA LEU A 279 -8.57 -10.46 -11.07
C LEU A 279 -7.41 -9.77 -10.34
N THR A 280 -7.37 -9.86 -9.00
CA THR A 280 -6.25 -9.31 -8.21
C THR A 280 -4.95 -10.06 -8.49
N SER A 281 -5.02 -11.40 -8.57
CA SER A 281 -3.88 -12.24 -8.92
C SER A 281 -3.33 -11.90 -10.31
N LEU A 282 -4.22 -11.80 -11.30
CA LEU A 282 -3.87 -11.44 -12.67
C LEU A 282 -3.24 -10.04 -12.73
N PHE A 283 -3.79 -9.07 -12.00
CA PHE A 283 -3.22 -7.74 -11.89
C PHE A 283 -1.79 -7.78 -11.35
N PHE A 284 -1.53 -8.55 -10.28
CA PHE A 284 -0.18 -8.66 -9.73
C PHE A 284 0.79 -9.41 -10.63
N ALA A 285 0.31 -10.37 -11.40
CA ALA A 285 1.13 -11.13 -12.33
C ALA A 285 1.46 -10.35 -13.61
N VAL A 286 0.55 -9.50 -14.09
CA VAL A 286 0.67 -8.90 -15.42
C VAL A 286 0.92 -7.39 -15.39
N ALA A 287 0.30 -6.66 -14.47
CA ALA A 287 0.34 -5.20 -14.49
C ALA A 287 1.42 -4.63 -13.57
N ALA A 288 1.38 -4.96 -12.28
CA ALA A 288 2.28 -4.37 -11.29
C ALA A 288 2.50 -5.30 -10.10
N ASN A 289 3.74 -5.39 -9.62
CA ASN A 289 4.03 -6.09 -8.37
C ASN A 289 3.43 -5.33 -7.18
N GLY A 290 2.76 -6.04 -6.29
CA GLY A 290 2.27 -5.52 -5.01
C GLY A 290 3.10 -5.98 -3.82
N ALA A 291 2.81 -5.34 -2.69
CA ALA A 291 3.21 -5.74 -1.34
C ALA A 291 1.99 -6.14 -0.51
N TYR A 292 2.20 -6.58 0.74
CA TYR A 292 1.14 -7.00 1.67
C TYR A 292 -0.10 -6.08 1.66
N ARG A 293 0.10 -4.75 1.79
CA ARG A 293 -1.00 -3.76 1.83
C ARG A 293 -1.96 -3.84 0.65
N HIS A 294 -1.48 -4.24 -0.52
CA HIS A 294 -2.29 -4.42 -1.72
C HIS A 294 -3.12 -5.71 -1.62
N ALA A 295 -2.48 -6.81 -1.23
CA ALA A 295 -3.12 -8.11 -1.05
C ALA A 295 -4.18 -8.08 0.07
N ALA A 296 -3.94 -7.31 1.13
CA ALA A 296 -4.88 -7.14 2.23
C ALA A 296 -6.19 -6.45 1.82
N VAL A 297 -6.23 -5.74 0.68
CA VAL A 297 -7.49 -5.15 0.16
C VAL A 297 -8.44 -6.27 -0.27
N TRP A 298 -7.91 -7.31 -0.94
CA TRP A 298 -8.68 -8.50 -1.26
C TRP A 298 -9.16 -9.23 -0.01
N LEU A 299 -8.31 -9.35 1.03
CA LEU A 299 -8.72 -9.95 2.30
C LEU A 299 -9.87 -9.14 2.94
N CYS A 300 -9.80 -7.82 2.95
CA CYS A 300 -10.89 -6.97 3.45
C CYS A 300 -12.17 -7.12 2.63
N PHE A 301 -12.05 -7.29 1.31
CA PHE A 301 -13.21 -7.58 0.46
C PHE A 301 -13.82 -8.95 0.76
N LEU A 302 -12.99 -9.98 0.97
CA LEU A 302 -13.47 -11.29 1.42
C LEU A 302 -14.24 -11.16 2.74
N ILE A 303 -13.68 -10.46 3.74
CA ILE A 303 -14.36 -10.20 5.02
C ILE A 303 -15.67 -9.41 4.85
N THR A 304 -15.72 -8.47 3.90
CA THR A 304 -16.94 -7.73 3.53
C THR A 304 -18.04 -8.67 3.04
N LEU A 305 -17.70 -9.65 2.20
CA LEU A 305 -18.66 -10.65 1.73
C LEU A 305 -19.11 -11.61 2.85
N TYR A 306 -18.20 -12.00 3.76
CA TYR A 306 -18.56 -12.76 4.96
C TYR A 306 -19.50 -11.98 5.88
N TRP A 307 -19.29 -10.67 6.02
CA TRP A 307 -20.17 -9.79 6.78
C TRP A 307 -21.58 -9.79 6.17
N ILE A 308 -21.70 -9.49 4.88
CA ILE A 308 -23.01 -9.42 4.19
C ILE A 308 -23.72 -10.79 4.21
N GLY A 309 -22.96 -11.88 4.07
CA GLY A 309 -23.46 -13.26 4.05
C GLY A 309 -23.66 -13.91 5.42
N TRP A 310 -23.30 -13.24 6.53
CA TRP A 310 -23.06 -13.90 7.82
C TRP A 310 -24.19 -14.82 8.29
N GLY A 311 -25.44 -14.37 8.19
CA GLY A 311 -26.61 -15.14 8.58
C GLY A 311 -26.76 -16.45 7.82
N ARG A 312 -26.52 -16.46 6.49
CA ARG A 312 -26.58 -17.69 5.67
C ARG A 312 -25.35 -18.59 5.90
N ILE A 313 -24.19 -18.00 6.18
CA ILE A 313 -22.92 -18.73 6.36
C ILE A 313 -22.88 -19.50 7.68
N THR A 314 -23.52 -18.96 8.71
CA THR A 314 -23.58 -19.55 10.06
C THR A 314 -24.82 -20.42 10.28
N ALA A 315 -25.84 -20.31 9.41
CA ALA A 315 -26.99 -21.19 9.46
C ALA A 315 -26.60 -22.66 9.26
N THR A 316 -27.27 -23.55 9.99
CA THR A 316 -27.17 -24.99 9.77
C THR A 316 -27.71 -25.36 8.39
N SER A 317 -26.90 -26.02 7.58
CA SER A 317 -27.32 -26.48 6.24
C SER A 317 -28.45 -27.50 6.36
N ALA A 318 -29.58 -27.20 5.70
CA ALA A 318 -30.70 -28.13 5.58
C ALA A 318 -30.41 -29.28 4.60
N SER A 319 -29.38 -29.15 3.75
CA SER A 319 -28.98 -30.21 2.81
C SER A 319 -28.41 -31.42 3.54
N ARG A 320 -28.76 -32.61 3.04
CA ARG A 320 -28.19 -33.89 3.49
C ARG A 320 -26.92 -34.27 2.75
N ALA A 321 -26.58 -33.59 1.65
CA ALA A 321 -25.36 -33.87 0.91
C ALA A 321 -24.13 -33.45 1.72
N TRP A 322 -23.11 -34.33 1.80
CA TRP A 322 -21.93 -34.08 2.62
C TRP A 322 -21.10 -32.90 2.10
N HIS A 323 -21.03 -32.69 0.78
CA HIS A 323 -20.26 -31.61 0.17
C HIS A 323 -20.82 -30.22 0.51
N ASP A 324 -22.15 -30.10 0.64
CA ASP A 324 -22.85 -28.86 1.05
C ASP A 324 -22.54 -28.46 2.50
N ARG A 325 -21.97 -29.37 3.30
CA ARG A 325 -21.54 -29.12 4.68
C ARG A 325 -20.02 -28.99 4.77
N LEU A 326 -19.29 -29.87 4.10
CA LEU A 326 -17.83 -29.94 4.19
C LEU A 326 -17.16 -28.72 3.53
N LEU A 327 -17.54 -28.36 2.30
CA LEU A 327 -16.85 -27.27 1.58
C LEU A 327 -16.99 -25.92 2.30
N PRO A 328 -18.18 -25.51 2.79
CA PRO A 328 -18.29 -24.31 3.61
C PRO A 328 -17.51 -24.40 4.92
N ALA A 329 -17.44 -25.59 5.54
CA ALA A 329 -16.66 -25.79 6.76
C ALA A 329 -15.16 -25.62 6.51
N ILE A 330 -14.63 -26.23 5.44
CA ILE A 330 -13.25 -26.02 4.99
C ILE A 330 -12.99 -24.54 4.82
N GLY A 331 -13.87 -23.82 4.13
CA GLY A 331 -13.63 -22.40 3.89
C GLY A 331 -13.68 -21.52 5.13
N ARG A 332 -14.56 -21.81 6.09
CA ARG A 332 -14.54 -21.15 7.41
C ARG A 332 -13.23 -21.40 8.15
N VAL A 333 -12.74 -22.65 8.14
CA VAL A 333 -11.43 -22.98 8.73
C VAL A 333 -10.30 -22.26 8.01
N SER A 334 -10.29 -22.23 6.68
CA SER A 334 -9.28 -21.52 5.89
C SER A 334 -9.25 -20.02 6.22
N VAL A 335 -10.41 -19.36 6.34
CA VAL A 335 -10.47 -17.95 6.78
C VAL A 335 -9.89 -17.78 8.17
N LEU A 336 -10.25 -18.64 9.13
CA LEU A 336 -9.70 -18.57 10.48
C LEU A 336 -8.18 -18.77 10.50
N LEU A 337 -7.65 -19.68 9.69
CA LEU A 337 -6.20 -19.88 9.54
C LEU A 337 -5.52 -18.64 8.95
N VAL A 338 -6.07 -18.08 7.87
CA VAL A 338 -5.57 -16.83 7.27
C VAL A 338 -5.53 -15.72 8.32
N LEU A 339 -6.62 -15.53 9.08
CA LEU A 339 -6.73 -14.49 10.11
C LEU A 339 -5.83 -14.75 11.32
N ALA A 340 -5.60 -16.00 11.70
CA ALA A 340 -4.65 -16.37 12.74
C ALA A 340 -3.21 -16.00 12.32
N ILE A 341 -2.82 -16.31 11.08
CA ILE A 341 -1.54 -15.88 10.50
C ILE A 341 -1.44 -14.34 10.50
N GLN A 342 -2.52 -13.65 10.08
CA GLN A 342 -2.53 -12.18 10.11
C GLN A 342 -2.35 -11.63 11.53
N SER A 343 -3.02 -12.21 12.51
CA SER A 343 -2.96 -11.78 13.90
C SER A 343 -1.57 -11.99 14.49
N ALA A 344 -0.95 -13.13 14.20
CA ALA A 344 0.43 -13.40 14.58
C ALA A 344 1.41 -12.39 13.96
N ALA A 345 1.21 -12.03 12.70
CA ALA A 345 2.01 -10.99 12.03
C ALA A 345 1.80 -9.61 12.68
N GLY A 346 0.56 -9.21 13.01
CA GLY A 346 0.30 -7.95 13.72
C GLY A 346 0.92 -7.89 15.12
N ILE A 347 0.91 -9.00 15.86
CA ILE A 347 1.62 -9.11 17.15
C ILE A 347 3.14 -9.00 16.94
N ASN A 348 3.67 -9.49 15.83
CA ASN A 348 5.09 -9.34 15.51
C ASN A 348 5.49 -7.89 15.20
N ASP A 349 4.60 -7.07 14.61
CA ASP A 349 4.86 -5.64 14.44
C ASP A 349 4.94 -4.91 15.79
N LEU A 350 4.04 -5.23 16.72
CA LEU A 350 4.11 -4.72 18.09
C LEU A 350 5.44 -5.06 18.76
N ARG A 351 5.93 -6.29 18.60
CA ARG A 351 7.25 -6.71 19.11
C ARG A 351 8.38 -5.92 18.45
N SER A 352 8.27 -5.66 17.15
CA SER A 352 9.26 -4.88 16.39
C SER A 352 9.32 -3.44 16.88
N ALA A 353 8.16 -2.80 17.08
CA ALA A 353 8.06 -1.48 17.68
C ALA A 353 8.63 -1.44 19.12
N ALA A 354 8.34 -2.46 19.94
CA ALA A 354 8.86 -2.57 21.29
C ALA A 354 10.40 -2.67 21.33
N ARG A 355 11.01 -3.34 20.34
CA ARG A 355 12.47 -3.46 20.18
C ARG A 355 13.12 -2.23 19.53
N GLY A 356 12.34 -1.24 19.09
CA GLY A 356 12.87 -0.04 18.43
C GLY A 356 13.41 -0.31 17.02
N ILE A 357 12.91 -1.34 16.33
CA ILE A 357 13.25 -1.59 14.93
C ILE A 357 12.52 -0.54 14.08
N VAL A 358 13.29 0.32 13.42
CA VAL A 358 12.77 1.43 12.61
C VAL A 358 12.71 1.09 11.13
N ALA A 359 11.73 1.66 10.42
CA ALA A 359 11.61 1.51 8.98
C ALA A 359 12.67 2.32 8.23
N SER A 360 13.16 3.42 8.79
CA SER A 360 14.08 4.35 8.14
C SER A 360 15.06 4.97 9.13
N ARG A 361 16.24 5.39 8.65
CA ARG A 361 17.21 6.20 9.41
C ARG A 361 17.06 7.71 9.19
N SER A 362 16.06 8.15 8.42
CA SER A 362 15.82 9.57 8.16
C SER A 362 15.52 10.40 9.41
N ALA A 363 14.83 9.85 10.42
CA ALA A 363 14.66 10.52 11.71
C ALA A 363 15.98 10.67 12.49
N ASP A 364 16.88 9.67 12.38
CA ASP A 364 18.21 9.73 13.01
C ASP A 364 19.07 10.81 12.36
N LEU A 365 19.02 10.94 11.03
CA LEU A 365 19.67 12.03 10.31
C LEU A 365 19.09 13.40 10.70
N GLY A 366 17.76 13.51 10.84
CA GLY A 366 17.13 14.75 11.30
C GLY A 366 17.62 15.19 12.67
N ARG A 367 17.76 14.24 13.62
CA ARG A 367 18.34 14.51 14.94
C ARG A 367 19.82 14.91 14.86
N LEU A 368 20.59 14.27 13.98
CA LEU A 368 21.99 14.62 13.76
C LEU A 368 22.14 16.06 13.26
N ILE A 369 21.37 16.45 12.24
CA ILE A 369 21.37 17.81 11.69
C ILE A 369 20.92 18.83 12.75
N ALA A 370 19.86 18.53 13.50
CA ALA A 370 19.39 19.40 14.57
C ALA A 370 20.43 19.61 15.68
N SER A 371 21.32 18.64 15.92
CA SER A 371 22.41 18.73 16.90
C SER A 371 23.65 19.49 16.41
N ARG A 372 23.71 19.84 15.11
CA ARG A 372 24.88 20.42 14.44
C ARG A 372 24.49 21.69 13.70
N PRO A 373 24.64 22.88 14.31
CA PRO A 373 24.26 24.16 13.69
C PRO A 373 24.95 24.44 12.35
N ASP A 374 26.15 23.92 12.16
CA ASP A 374 26.90 23.99 10.90
C ASP A 374 26.21 23.24 9.75
N LEU A 375 25.33 22.27 10.04
CA LEU A 375 24.59 21.50 9.05
C LEU A 375 23.19 22.04 8.76
N ALA A 376 22.76 23.11 9.43
CA ALA A 376 21.38 23.61 9.36
C ALA A 376 20.93 23.97 7.94
N ASN A 377 21.86 24.45 7.10
CA ASN A 377 21.60 24.84 5.71
C ASN A 377 22.31 23.93 4.69
N ALA A 378 22.81 22.77 5.13
CA ALA A 378 23.55 21.88 4.25
C ALA A 378 22.67 21.37 3.10
N VAL A 379 23.22 21.31 1.89
CA VAL A 379 22.60 20.63 0.74
C VAL A 379 22.79 19.13 0.90
N ILE A 380 21.70 18.37 0.77
CA ILE A 380 21.74 16.91 0.91
C ILE A 380 21.62 16.26 -0.46
N LEU A 381 22.61 15.46 -0.79
CA LEU A 381 22.70 14.58 -1.94
C LEU A 381 22.68 13.13 -1.44
N SER A 382 22.07 12.21 -2.17
CA SER A 382 22.19 10.78 -1.83
C SER A 382 22.43 9.90 -3.06
N GLU A 383 23.08 8.77 -2.80
CA GLU A 383 23.15 7.64 -3.72
C GLU A 383 22.77 6.35 -2.97
N PRO A 384 21.68 5.68 -3.37
CA PRO A 384 20.72 6.09 -4.40
C PRO A 384 19.92 7.35 -4.03
N GLU A 385 19.47 8.11 -5.04
CA GLU A 385 18.78 9.40 -4.85
C GLU A 385 17.45 9.29 -4.07
N TYR A 386 16.81 8.12 -4.06
CA TYR A 386 15.53 7.93 -3.36
C TYR A 386 15.65 7.95 -1.83
N LEU A 387 16.87 7.88 -1.28
CA LEU A 387 17.08 7.99 0.17
C LEU A 387 16.66 9.36 0.72
N VAL A 388 16.63 10.40 -0.13
CA VAL A 388 16.18 11.72 0.30
C VAL A 388 14.67 11.85 0.46
N GLU A 389 13.85 10.95 -0.09
CA GLU A 389 12.39 11.14 -0.17
C GLU A 389 11.68 11.16 1.19
N ALA A 390 12.27 10.51 2.22
CA ALA A 390 11.74 10.55 3.58
C ALA A 390 12.14 11.82 4.36
N LEU A 391 13.20 12.52 3.93
CA LEU A 391 13.79 13.64 4.65
C LEU A 391 12.89 14.87 4.82
N PRO A 392 12.00 15.26 3.88
CA PRO A 392 11.13 16.42 4.04
C PRO A 392 10.24 16.37 5.28
N TYR A 393 9.99 15.18 5.83
CA TYR A 393 9.24 15.02 7.07
C TYR A 393 10.06 15.43 8.31
N TYR A 394 11.38 15.33 8.26
CA TYR A 394 12.27 15.51 9.42
C TYR A 394 13.14 16.76 9.35
N VAL A 395 13.48 17.23 8.15
CA VAL A 395 14.40 18.35 7.94
C VAL A 395 13.91 19.27 6.83
N LYS A 396 14.36 20.53 6.89
CA LYS A 396 14.07 21.57 5.89
C LYS A 396 15.24 21.81 4.91
N ASN A 397 16.32 21.03 5.06
CA ASN A 397 17.51 21.14 4.23
C ASN A 397 17.17 20.99 2.74
N PRO A 398 17.83 21.76 1.85
CA PRO A 398 17.65 21.61 0.41
C PRO A 398 18.14 20.22 -0.04
N LEU A 399 17.28 19.51 -0.76
CA LEU A 399 17.52 18.16 -1.27
C LEU A 399 17.84 18.21 -2.76
N TYR A 400 18.85 17.47 -3.19
CA TYR A 400 19.29 17.42 -4.58
C TYR A 400 19.16 16.02 -5.15
N LEU A 401 18.43 15.91 -6.27
CA LEU A 401 18.24 14.66 -7.00
C LEU A 401 19.36 14.51 -8.04
N ALA A 402 20.31 13.61 -7.76
CA ALA A 402 21.55 13.49 -8.51
C ALA A 402 21.33 13.18 -10.00
N ARG A 403 20.40 12.26 -10.28
CA ARG A 403 20.17 11.73 -11.64
C ARG A 403 19.33 12.71 -12.47
N ASP A 404 18.44 13.44 -11.82
CA ASP A 404 17.63 14.51 -12.44
C ASP A 404 18.36 15.87 -12.51
N ARG A 405 19.50 16.01 -11.80
CA ARG A 405 20.29 17.25 -11.69
C ARG A 405 19.49 18.48 -11.30
N LYS A 406 18.58 18.33 -10.34
CA LYS A 406 17.72 19.41 -9.83
C LYS A 406 17.54 19.33 -8.33
N PHE A 407 17.21 20.47 -7.71
CA PHE A 407 16.65 20.47 -6.37
C PHE A 407 15.24 19.88 -6.39
N GLY A 408 14.96 18.99 -5.45
CA GLY A 408 13.68 18.28 -5.39
C GLY A 408 13.68 17.17 -4.34
N SER A 409 12.50 16.70 -4.00
CA SER A 409 12.27 15.74 -2.92
C SER A 409 11.44 14.52 -3.35
N VAL A 410 11.16 14.39 -4.65
CA VAL A 410 10.38 13.30 -5.24
C VAL A 410 11.13 12.75 -6.44
N VAL A 411 11.51 11.47 -6.40
CA VAL A 411 12.19 10.80 -7.51
C VAL A 411 11.17 10.39 -8.56
N ILE A 412 11.53 10.54 -9.83
CA ILE A 412 10.76 10.00 -10.96
C ILE A 412 11.39 8.65 -11.34
N PHE A 413 10.62 7.57 -11.18
CA PHE A 413 11.07 6.22 -11.51
C PHE A 413 10.89 5.95 -13.00
N SER A 414 11.67 6.63 -13.84
CA SER A 414 11.56 6.52 -15.31
C SER A 414 12.75 5.85 -15.98
N ARG A 415 12.48 5.06 -17.03
CA ARG A 415 13.50 4.46 -17.90
C ARG A 415 14.13 5.44 -18.90
N LYS A 416 13.54 6.63 -19.06
CA LYS A 416 14.04 7.68 -19.96
C LYS A 416 15.14 8.56 -19.35
N GLY A 417 15.42 8.36 -18.06
CA GLY A 417 16.41 9.12 -17.31
C GLY A 417 17.78 8.46 -17.28
N ARG A 418 18.69 9.00 -16.46
CA ARG A 418 20.01 8.42 -16.25
C ARG A 418 19.94 7.19 -15.34
N MET A 419 20.31 6.05 -15.91
CA MET A 419 20.18 4.73 -15.27
C MET A 419 21.43 4.30 -14.51
N ASP A 420 22.60 4.76 -14.93
CA ASP A 420 23.87 4.40 -14.30
C ASP A 420 24.49 5.60 -13.57
N SER A 421 24.91 5.38 -12.34
CA SER A 421 25.67 6.33 -11.52
C SER A 421 27.02 5.73 -11.11
N ASP A 422 27.98 6.62 -10.82
CA ASP A 422 29.24 6.24 -10.21
C ASP A 422 29.59 7.16 -9.03
N LEU A 423 30.42 6.65 -8.12
CA LEU A 423 30.85 7.39 -6.95
C LEU A 423 31.63 8.67 -7.34
N GLY A 424 32.39 8.62 -8.45
CA GLY A 424 33.11 9.77 -8.96
C GLY A 424 32.17 10.91 -9.37
N GLU A 425 31.04 10.62 -10.00
CA GLU A 425 30.04 11.62 -10.34
C GLU A 425 29.38 12.18 -9.09
N THR A 426 29.01 11.33 -8.14
CA THR A 426 28.43 11.77 -6.86
C THR A 426 29.34 12.81 -6.20
N LEU A 427 30.65 12.55 -6.18
CA LEU A 427 31.63 13.50 -5.64
C LEU A 427 31.77 14.77 -6.48
N ARG A 428 31.83 14.67 -7.82
CA ARG A 428 31.90 15.85 -8.71
C ARG A 428 30.68 16.75 -8.53
N LEU A 429 29.51 16.15 -8.41
CA LEU A 429 28.26 16.88 -8.18
C LEU A 429 28.25 17.55 -6.81
N ALA A 430 28.70 16.86 -5.76
CA ALA A 430 28.83 17.44 -4.43
C ALA A 430 29.76 18.66 -4.41
N ARG A 431 30.93 18.58 -5.08
CA ARG A 431 31.86 19.71 -5.22
C ARG A 431 31.20 20.88 -5.94
N LYS A 432 30.55 20.63 -7.07
CA LYS A 432 29.82 21.66 -7.82
C LYS A 432 28.73 22.32 -6.96
N LEU A 433 27.97 21.54 -6.19
CA LEU A 433 26.92 22.06 -5.30
C LEU A 433 27.50 22.94 -4.20
N ARG A 434 28.64 22.57 -3.62
CA ARG A 434 29.32 23.40 -2.62
C ARG A 434 29.78 24.72 -3.23
N GLU A 435 30.41 24.67 -4.41
CA GLU A 435 30.88 25.84 -5.13
C GLU A 435 29.72 26.80 -5.48
N THR A 436 28.58 26.26 -5.93
CA THR A 436 27.45 27.09 -6.37
C THR A 436 26.56 27.58 -5.23
N SER A 437 26.36 26.78 -4.18
CA SER A 437 25.48 27.15 -3.06
C SER A 437 26.21 27.90 -1.95
N GLY A 438 27.54 27.75 -1.84
CA GLY A 438 28.31 28.22 -0.69
C GLY A 438 27.97 27.51 0.63
N ALA A 439 27.12 26.48 0.59
CA ALA A 439 26.66 25.74 1.76
C ALA A 439 27.44 24.42 1.93
N PRO A 440 27.50 23.87 3.15
CA PRO A 440 28.00 22.52 3.37
C PRO A 440 27.21 21.50 2.56
N VAL A 441 27.87 20.43 2.10
CA VAL A 441 27.22 19.36 1.34
C VAL A 441 27.32 18.05 2.09
N LEU A 442 26.16 17.47 2.38
CA LEU A 442 26.04 16.12 2.94
C LEU A 442 25.79 15.12 1.81
N ILE A 443 26.51 14.01 1.86
CA ILE A 443 26.35 12.89 0.94
C ILE A 443 25.87 11.69 1.75
N LEU A 444 24.67 11.19 1.44
CA LEU A 444 24.13 9.97 2.01
C LEU A 444 24.43 8.81 1.07
N LEU A 445 25.11 7.79 1.57
CA LEU A 445 25.50 6.63 0.76
C LEU A 445 24.89 5.36 1.36
N ALA A 446 24.04 4.66 0.61
CA ALA A 446 23.52 3.35 1.04
C ALA A 446 24.64 2.31 1.14
N TYR A 447 25.64 2.42 0.26
CA TYR A 447 26.78 1.52 0.22
C TYR A 447 27.86 1.98 1.19
N ARG A 448 28.23 1.11 2.13
CA ARG A 448 29.34 1.38 3.03
C ARG A 448 30.65 1.41 2.24
N LEU A 449 31.37 2.52 2.29
CA LEU A 449 32.55 2.77 1.46
C LEU A 449 33.66 1.70 1.59
N ASP A 450 33.76 1.08 2.77
CA ASP A 450 34.66 -0.03 3.12
C ASP A 450 34.18 -1.42 2.66
N GLU A 451 32.90 -1.55 2.27
CA GLU A 451 32.30 -2.79 1.78
C GLU A 451 32.08 -2.79 0.25
N ILE A 452 32.39 -1.67 -0.42
CA ILE A 452 32.31 -1.57 -1.88
C ILE A 452 33.44 -2.39 -2.52
N THR A 453 33.07 -3.31 -3.40
CA THR A 453 33.98 -4.04 -4.27
C THR A 453 34.24 -3.19 -5.51
N PRO A 454 35.50 -2.83 -5.81
CA PRO A 454 35.84 -2.03 -6.98
C PRO A 454 35.27 -2.61 -8.28
N ASP A 455 34.72 -1.73 -9.12
CA ASP A 455 34.16 -2.00 -10.45
C ASP A 455 32.99 -3.01 -10.49
N ARG A 456 32.52 -3.46 -9.32
CA ARG A 456 31.28 -4.24 -9.21
C ARG A 456 30.09 -3.33 -9.50
N ILE A 457 29.18 -3.84 -10.32
CA ILE A 457 27.89 -3.21 -10.58
C ILE A 457 26.91 -3.62 -9.49
N TYR A 458 26.34 -2.64 -8.81
CA TYR A 458 25.28 -2.80 -7.81
C TYR A 458 23.95 -2.41 -8.45
N ASP A 459 22.93 -3.26 -8.30
CA ASP A 459 21.57 -2.98 -8.78
C ASP A 459 20.79 -2.19 -7.71
N GLU A 460 20.25 -1.04 -8.12
CA GLU A 460 19.47 -0.12 -7.28
C GLU A 460 17.98 -0.09 -7.66
N GLY A 461 17.56 -0.89 -8.64
CA GLY A 461 16.24 -0.76 -9.26
C GLY A 461 15.51 -2.07 -9.58
N LYS A 462 16.13 -3.25 -9.49
CA LYS A 462 15.68 -4.48 -10.18
C LYS A 462 15.93 -4.35 -11.69
N ASN A 463 17.21 -4.23 -12.04
CA ASN A 463 17.76 -4.23 -13.41
C ASN A 463 17.54 -2.97 -14.24
N TRP A 464 17.21 -1.83 -13.64
CA TRP A 464 17.08 -0.57 -14.40
C TRP A 464 17.85 0.61 -13.80
N ARG A 465 18.44 0.48 -12.61
CA ARG A 465 19.43 1.45 -12.13
C ARG A 465 20.65 0.72 -11.61
N THR A 466 21.81 1.25 -11.93
CA THR A 466 23.06 0.73 -11.42
C THR A 466 23.89 1.80 -10.74
N PHE A 467 24.70 1.34 -9.79
CA PHE A 467 25.75 2.09 -9.13
C PHE A 467 27.05 1.30 -9.23
N ARG A 468 28.17 2.01 -9.41
CA ARG A 468 29.52 1.42 -9.36
C ARG A 468 30.52 2.39 -8.75
N ALA A 469 31.65 1.86 -8.31
CA ALA A 469 32.79 2.68 -7.93
C ALA A 469 34.09 1.94 -8.24
N SER A 470 35.01 2.60 -8.92
CA SER A 470 36.39 2.13 -9.12
C SER A 470 37.23 2.36 -7.85
N ALA A 471 38.38 1.67 -7.77
CA ALA A 471 39.31 1.84 -6.65
C ALA A 471 39.80 3.30 -6.51
N ALA A 472 40.02 4.00 -7.63
CA ALA A 472 40.41 5.40 -7.65
C ALA A 472 39.31 6.31 -7.10
N GLU A 473 38.05 6.09 -7.50
CA GLU A 473 36.92 6.88 -7.02
C GLU A 473 36.66 6.67 -5.52
N ILE A 474 36.84 5.45 -5.00
CA ILE A 474 36.74 5.17 -3.56
C ILE A 474 37.82 5.93 -2.78
N SER A 475 39.05 5.93 -3.29
CA SER A 475 40.17 6.68 -2.71
C SER A 475 39.91 8.19 -2.73
N ASP A 476 39.48 8.72 -3.87
CA ASP A 476 39.18 10.15 -4.05
C ASP A 476 38.03 10.61 -3.14
N PHE A 477 36.97 9.80 -3.03
CA PHE A 477 35.85 10.07 -2.15
C PHE A 477 36.28 10.10 -0.69
N ARG A 478 37.11 9.15 -0.27
CA ARG A 478 37.64 9.09 1.10
C ARG A 478 38.53 10.29 1.43
N ALA A 479 39.35 10.74 0.48
CA ALA A 479 40.21 11.92 0.67
C ALA A 479 39.41 13.24 0.73
N ALA A 480 38.32 13.32 -0.03
CA ALA A 480 37.54 14.55 -0.17
C ALA A 480 36.39 14.68 0.83
N THR A 481 36.11 13.66 1.64
CA THR A 481 34.98 13.67 2.57
C THR A 481 35.37 13.22 3.98
N THR A 482 34.56 13.60 4.96
CA THR A 482 34.65 13.12 6.34
C THR A 482 33.38 12.36 6.70
N LEU A 483 33.51 11.11 7.16
CA LEU A 483 32.38 10.35 7.70
C LEU A 483 31.91 10.98 9.02
N ILE A 484 30.71 11.53 9.05
CA ILE A 484 30.12 12.12 10.26
C ILE A 484 29.43 11.04 11.10
N ARG A 485 28.70 10.12 10.43
CA ARG A 485 27.88 9.12 11.11
C ARG A 485 27.63 7.91 10.22
N ARG A 486 27.78 6.72 10.80
CA ARG A 486 27.26 5.46 10.28
C ARG A 486 26.01 5.10 11.05
N PHE A 487 24.89 4.90 10.36
CA PHE A 487 23.64 4.46 11.00
C PHE A 487 23.51 2.94 10.96
N ASP A 488 22.85 2.40 11.98
CA ASP A 488 22.51 0.97 12.05
C ASP A 488 21.52 0.58 10.93
N PRO A 489 21.41 -0.71 10.59
CA PRO A 489 20.42 -1.16 9.61
C PRO A 489 18.97 -0.81 10.02
N ALA A 490 18.17 -0.36 9.07
CA ALA A 490 16.73 -0.23 9.16
C ALA A 490 16.02 -1.50 8.63
N LYS A 491 14.71 -1.60 8.83
CA LYS A 491 13.88 -2.68 8.27
C LYS A 491 13.81 -2.62 6.73
N THR A 492 13.98 -1.43 6.15
CA THR A 492 13.98 -1.21 4.69
C THR A 492 15.40 -0.88 4.20
N ASP A 493 15.50 -0.53 2.93
CA ASP A 493 16.71 -0.03 2.27
C ASP A 493 17.09 1.42 2.66
N GLU A 494 16.38 2.06 3.59
CA GLU A 494 16.72 3.41 4.10
C GLU A 494 17.74 3.39 5.24
N SER A 495 18.87 2.71 4.96
CA SER A 495 20.06 2.70 5.80
C SER A 495 21.21 3.34 5.03
N PHE A 496 21.95 4.26 5.64
CA PHE A 496 23.03 4.98 4.94
C PHE A 496 24.10 5.51 5.89
N ASP A 497 25.30 5.69 5.34
CA ASP A 497 26.39 6.46 5.93
C ASP A 497 26.25 7.93 5.53
N VAL A 498 26.66 8.85 6.42
CA VAL A 498 26.58 10.30 6.24
C VAL A 498 27.99 10.87 6.13
N TYR A 499 28.31 11.42 4.97
CA TYR A 499 29.60 12.07 4.69
C TYR A 499 29.42 13.58 4.54
N LEU A 500 30.37 14.35 5.08
CA LEU A 500 30.51 15.78 4.83
C LEU A 500 31.61 16.00 3.78
N LEU A 501 31.35 16.82 2.78
CA LEU A 501 32.39 17.26 1.86
C LEU A 501 33.38 18.21 2.58
N ASN A 502 34.69 17.95 2.44
CA ASN A 502 35.78 18.70 3.09
C ASN A 502 36.01 20.08 2.49
#